data_AF-A0AAN7HWV4-F1
#
_entry.id   AF-A0AAN7HWV4-F1
#
_cell.length_a   1.000
_cell.length_b   1.000
_cell.length_c   1.000
_cell.angle_alpha   90.00
_cell.angle_beta   90.00
_cell.angle_gamma   90.00
#
_symmetry.space_group_name_H-M   'P 1'
#
loop_
_entity.id
_entity.type
_entity.pdbx_description
1 polymer ?
#
loop_
_entity_poly.entity_id
_entity_poly.type
_entity_poly.pdbx_seq_one_letter_code
_entity_poly.pdbx_strand_id
1 'polypeptide(L)'
;MYKADNTIKKPIFSVKSQIHTVVVDTSLFTNDLLEYLAIHIKHLYQLTLCGSVSRSTQSIIAALTAYSKQPRRNALALKCIRFESYLSYSNEIIQQTRSDENNNLMLDLIGFNLDYLITDIQNVFEGRITGLSKTSLEVTTTNNVMPKTVYLQRKSKWTPDNLFNLRDSNQYVNKNARNRRLKSVHTCVLTIKADSIHYVRLYCHSQDNRHLFSLIINLRA
;
A
#
# COMPACT_ATOMS: atom_id res chain seq x y z
N MET A 1 25.17 -30.25 -46.86
CA MET A 1 24.48 -30.35 -45.56
C MET A 1 25.15 -29.38 -44.60
N TYR A 2 24.53 -28.24 -44.31
CA TYR A 2 25.03 -27.29 -43.29
C TYR A 2 24.45 -27.69 -41.93
N LYS A 3 25.31 -28.07 -40.98
CA LYS A 3 24.93 -28.22 -39.58
C LYS A 3 24.85 -26.82 -38.96
N ALA A 4 23.65 -26.38 -38.62
CA ALA A 4 23.45 -25.18 -37.83
C ALA A 4 23.68 -25.52 -36.35
N ASP A 5 24.81 -25.06 -35.80
CA ASP A 5 25.05 -25.07 -34.35
C ASP A 5 24.14 -24.04 -33.67
N ASN A 6 22.93 -24.48 -33.32
CA ASN A 6 22.03 -23.75 -32.42
C ASN A 6 22.52 -23.87 -30.98
N THR A 7 23.70 -23.32 -30.69
CA THR A 7 24.09 -23.01 -29.32
C THR A 7 23.41 -21.72 -28.90
N ILE A 8 22.21 -21.85 -28.32
CA ILE A 8 21.54 -20.76 -27.64
C ILE A 8 22.45 -20.33 -26.49
N LYS A 9 23.28 -19.30 -26.74
CA LYS A 9 24.15 -18.69 -25.73
C LYS A 9 23.24 -18.15 -24.63
N LYS A 10 23.23 -18.83 -23.48
CA LYS A 10 22.66 -18.27 -22.25
C LYS A 10 23.29 -16.89 -22.03
N PRO A 11 22.50 -15.86 -21.69
CA PRO A 11 23.04 -14.53 -21.47
C PRO A 11 24.15 -14.58 -20.41
N ILE A 12 25.30 -13.98 -20.75
CA ILE A 12 26.59 -14.03 -20.04
C ILE A 12 26.55 -13.31 -18.68
N PHE A 13 25.44 -12.68 -18.33
CA PHE A 13 25.33 -11.88 -17.11
C PHE A 13 24.28 -12.46 -16.17
N SER A 14 24.75 -13.26 -15.21
CA SER A 14 24.13 -13.38 -13.88
C SER A 14 24.47 -12.12 -13.06
N VAL A 15 24.28 -10.93 -13.64
CA VAL A 15 24.43 -9.69 -12.91
C VAL A 15 23.12 -9.51 -12.17
N LYS A 16 23.09 -9.95 -10.91
CA LYS A 16 22.03 -9.55 -9.99
C LYS A 16 21.95 -8.04 -10.06
N SER A 17 20.86 -7.54 -10.62
CA SER A 17 20.63 -6.13 -10.82
C SER A 17 20.86 -5.37 -9.50
N GLN A 18 21.75 -4.38 -9.53
CA GLN A 18 22.04 -3.50 -8.38
C GLN A 18 21.08 -2.31 -8.32
N ILE A 19 19.92 -2.41 -8.95
CA ILE A 19 18.95 -1.33 -8.96
C ILE A 19 18.38 -1.18 -7.55
N HIS A 20 18.76 -0.09 -6.89
CA HIS A 20 18.27 0.26 -5.55
C HIS A 20 16.97 1.05 -5.64
N THR A 21 16.85 1.97 -6.60
CA THR A 21 15.69 2.82 -6.75
C THR A 21 15.16 2.73 -8.16
N VAL A 22 13.84 2.49 -8.27
CA VAL A 22 13.11 2.60 -9.52
C VAL A 22 12.09 3.70 -9.36
N VAL A 23 12.10 4.65 -10.28
CA VAL A 23 11.05 5.65 -10.43
C VAL A 23 10.27 5.27 -11.68
N VAL A 24 8.97 5.04 -11.52
CA VAL A 24 8.08 4.57 -12.59
C VAL A 24 6.99 5.61 -12.78
N ASP A 25 6.84 6.08 -14.02
CA ASP A 25 5.62 6.79 -14.38
C ASP A 25 4.44 5.83 -14.26
N THR A 26 3.42 6.23 -13.50
CA THR A 26 2.22 5.47 -13.21
C THR A 26 1.48 4.98 -14.47
N SER A 27 1.62 5.66 -15.61
CA SER A 27 1.12 5.18 -16.90
C SER A 27 1.84 3.92 -17.43
N LEU A 28 3.07 3.69 -16.98
CA LEU A 28 3.92 2.53 -17.30
C LEU A 28 3.88 1.45 -16.20
N PHE A 29 3.11 1.66 -15.14
CA PHE A 29 3.05 0.73 -14.02
C PHE A 29 2.11 -0.44 -14.33
N THR A 30 2.70 -1.55 -14.80
CA THR A 30 1.99 -2.75 -15.25
C THR A 30 2.33 -3.97 -14.39
N ASN A 31 1.51 -5.02 -14.51
CA ASN A 31 1.79 -6.31 -13.89
C ASN A 31 3.11 -6.93 -14.41
N ASP A 32 3.38 -6.84 -15.72
CA ASP A 32 4.59 -7.38 -16.33
C ASP A 32 5.85 -6.72 -15.78
N LEU A 33 5.79 -5.42 -15.47
CA LEU A 33 6.86 -4.72 -14.78
C LEU A 33 7.07 -5.30 -13.38
N LEU A 34 6.00 -5.51 -12.61
CA LEU A 34 6.09 -6.11 -11.27
C LEU A 34 6.69 -7.52 -11.31
N GLU A 35 6.28 -8.35 -12.27
CA GLU A 35 6.87 -9.67 -12.50
C GLU A 35 8.35 -9.58 -12.84
N TYR A 36 8.71 -8.70 -13.77
CA TYR A 36 10.10 -8.49 -14.16
C TYR A 36 10.95 -8.08 -12.96
N LEU A 37 10.50 -7.12 -12.16
CA LEU A 37 11.19 -6.70 -10.95
C LEU A 37 11.32 -7.86 -9.96
N ALA A 38 10.27 -8.66 -9.77
CA ALA A 38 10.27 -9.78 -8.84
C ALA A 38 11.19 -10.95 -9.29
N ILE A 39 11.36 -11.15 -10.60
CA ILE A 39 12.23 -12.20 -11.15
C ILE A 39 13.69 -11.76 -11.18
N HIS A 40 13.95 -10.50 -11.55
CA HIS A 40 15.31 -10.04 -11.88
C HIS A 40 15.96 -9.19 -10.80
N ILE A 41 15.20 -8.70 -9.82
CA ILE A 41 15.71 -7.86 -8.73
C ILE A 41 15.55 -8.59 -7.40
N LYS A 42 16.68 -8.97 -6.81
CA LYS A 42 16.68 -9.67 -5.51
C LYS A 42 16.25 -8.75 -4.36
N HIS A 43 16.66 -7.49 -4.41
CA HIS A 43 16.38 -6.48 -3.38
C HIS A 43 16.18 -5.13 -4.04
N LEU A 44 14.94 -4.62 -4.02
CA LEU A 44 14.64 -3.26 -4.45
C LEU A 44 14.52 -2.38 -3.21
N TYR A 45 15.33 -1.31 -3.10
CA TYR A 45 15.29 -0.42 -1.94
C TYR A 45 14.05 0.48 -1.97
N GLN A 46 13.77 1.09 -3.12
CA GLN A 46 12.65 2.02 -3.26
C GLN A 46 12.00 1.92 -4.64
N LEU A 47 10.69 1.81 -4.65
CA LEU A 47 9.85 1.98 -5.82
C LEU A 47 9.06 3.27 -5.65
N THR A 48 9.29 4.21 -6.55
CA THR A 48 8.64 5.52 -6.55
C THR A 48 7.70 5.59 -7.75
N LEU A 49 6.42 5.85 -7.51
CA LEU A 49 5.41 5.98 -8.56
C LEU A 49 5.11 7.46 -8.80
N CYS A 50 5.35 7.98 -10.00
CA CYS A 50 5.17 9.39 -10.37
C CYS A 50 4.22 9.58 -11.58
N GLY A 51 3.72 10.78 -11.87
CA GLY A 51 2.94 11.07 -13.09
C GLY A 51 1.71 11.96 -12.87
N SER A 52 0.73 11.93 -13.80
CA SER A 52 -0.61 12.52 -13.64
C SER A 52 -1.70 11.50 -13.26
N VAL A 53 -2.51 11.85 -12.26
CA VAL A 53 -3.45 10.97 -11.53
C VAL A 53 -4.61 10.44 -12.38
N SER A 54 -5.22 11.30 -13.20
CA SER A 54 -6.55 11.06 -13.78
C SER A 54 -6.67 9.91 -14.79
N ARG A 55 -5.55 9.40 -15.32
CA ARG A 55 -5.53 8.28 -16.29
C ARG A 55 -4.78 7.04 -15.82
N SER A 56 -4.06 7.14 -14.70
CA SER A 56 -3.03 6.15 -14.34
C SER A 56 -3.40 5.32 -13.11
N THR A 57 -4.34 5.80 -12.28
CA THR A 57 -4.81 5.05 -11.10
C THR A 57 -5.37 3.66 -11.45
N GLN A 58 -6.22 3.57 -12.47
CA GLN A 58 -6.84 2.30 -12.86
C GLN A 58 -5.78 1.28 -13.30
N SER A 59 -4.73 1.73 -13.99
CA SER A 59 -3.59 0.89 -14.38
C SER A 59 -2.84 0.38 -13.17
N ILE A 60 -2.60 1.23 -12.16
CA ILE A 60 -1.95 0.83 -10.91
C ILE A 60 -2.77 -0.23 -10.18
N ILE A 61 -4.07 -0.01 -10.04
CA ILE A 61 -4.95 -0.95 -9.35
C ILE A 61 -5.02 -2.27 -10.10
N ALA A 62 -5.14 -2.22 -11.43
CA ALA A 62 -5.14 -3.41 -12.26
C ALA A 62 -3.83 -4.18 -12.10
N ALA A 63 -2.68 -3.50 -12.12
CA ALA A 63 -1.36 -4.11 -11.93
C ALA A 63 -1.22 -4.75 -10.54
N LEU A 64 -1.51 -4.01 -9.46
CA LEU A 64 -1.43 -4.53 -8.09
C LEU A 64 -2.40 -5.70 -7.87
N THR A 65 -3.62 -5.60 -8.38
CA THR A 65 -4.65 -6.65 -8.24
C THR A 65 -4.31 -7.89 -9.06
N ALA A 66 -3.76 -7.71 -10.27
CA ALA A 66 -3.30 -8.82 -11.08
C ALA A 66 -2.15 -9.54 -10.38
N TYR A 67 -1.15 -8.77 -9.90
CA TYR A 67 0.01 -9.29 -9.21
C TYR A 67 -0.35 -10.04 -7.92
N SER A 68 -1.29 -9.50 -7.12
CA SER A 68 -1.73 -10.14 -5.87
C SER A 68 -2.44 -11.47 -6.05
N LYS A 69 -3.02 -11.73 -7.23
CA LYS A 69 -3.71 -12.97 -7.57
C LYS A 69 -2.79 -14.06 -8.13
N GLN A 70 -1.55 -13.74 -8.46
CA GLN A 70 -0.66 -14.70 -9.10
C GLN A 70 -0.25 -15.82 -8.15
N PRO A 71 -0.04 -17.05 -8.65
CA PRO A 71 0.56 -18.13 -7.87
C PRO A 71 1.94 -17.66 -7.39
N ARG A 72 2.08 -17.45 -6.08
CA ARG A 72 3.26 -16.85 -5.44
C ARG A 72 4.53 -17.66 -5.72
N ARG A 73 5.22 -17.36 -6.82
CA ARG A 73 6.56 -17.90 -7.11
C ARG A 73 7.64 -17.03 -6.51
N ASN A 74 7.50 -15.70 -6.57
CA ASN A 74 8.44 -14.73 -6.01
C ASN A 74 7.69 -13.49 -5.50
N ALA A 75 7.62 -13.28 -4.19
CA ALA A 75 7.15 -12.01 -3.65
C ALA A 75 8.20 -10.91 -3.90
N LEU A 76 7.76 -9.71 -4.29
CA LEU A 76 8.67 -8.61 -4.53
C LEU A 76 9.26 -8.12 -3.20
N ALA A 77 10.56 -8.37 -3.01
CA ALA A 77 11.32 -7.89 -1.85
C ALA A 77 11.63 -6.40 -2.02
N LEU A 78 10.78 -5.56 -1.43
CA LEU A 78 10.80 -4.13 -1.63
C LEU A 78 10.86 -3.40 -0.29
N LYS A 79 11.93 -2.66 -0.04
CA LYS A 79 12.08 -1.96 1.24
C LYS A 79 11.12 -0.79 1.39
N CYS A 80 10.81 -0.06 0.32
CA CYS A 80 9.92 1.11 0.37
C CYS A 80 9.10 1.31 -0.90
N ILE A 81 7.80 1.55 -0.75
CA ILE A 81 6.94 2.14 -1.79
C ILE A 81 6.71 3.61 -1.44
N ARG A 82 6.91 4.49 -2.43
CA ARG A 82 6.62 5.92 -2.36
C ARG A 82 5.76 6.34 -3.56
N PHE A 83 4.82 7.24 -3.33
CA PHE A 83 4.08 7.92 -4.39
C PHE A 83 4.62 9.35 -4.50
N GLU A 84 5.17 9.71 -5.65
CA GLU A 84 5.70 11.04 -5.98
C GLU A 84 4.65 11.85 -6.75
N SER A 85 4.57 13.15 -6.48
CA SER A 85 3.49 14.05 -6.88
C SER A 85 2.27 13.90 -5.97
N TYR A 86 2.22 14.77 -4.96
CA TYR A 86 1.08 15.18 -4.13
C TYR A 86 -0.17 14.27 -4.11
N LEU A 87 -0.55 13.85 -2.89
CA LEU A 87 -1.91 13.88 -2.32
C LEU A 87 -3.06 13.14 -3.08
N SER A 88 -3.18 13.24 -4.40
CA SER A 88 -4.23 12.65 -5.24
C SER A 88 -3.97 11.20 -5.66
N TYR A 89 -2.72 10.73 -5.71
CA TYR A 89 -2.42 9.34 -6.08
C TYR A 89 -2.77 8.33 -5.01
N SER A 90 -2.30 8.56 -3.78
CA SER A 90 -2.68 7.72 -2.66
C SER A 90 -4.19 7.71 -2.54
N ASN A 91 -4.84 8.86 -2.70
CA ASN A 91 -6.29 8.97 -2.78
C ASN A 91 -6.91 8.10 -3.82
N GLU A 92 -6.64 8.34 -5.10
CA GLU A 92 -7.35 7.63 -6.16
C GLU A 92 -7.07 6.13 -6.09
N ILE A 93 -5.83 5.72 -5.78
CA ILE A 93 -5.47 4.31 -5.62
C ILE A 93 -6.24 3.70 -4.47
N ILE A 94 -6.35 4.40 -3.34
CA ILE A 94 -7.08 3.95 -2.15
C ILE A 94 -8.62 4.05 -2.33
N GLN A 95 -9.11 4.97 -3.18
CA GLN A 95 -10.52 5.22 -3.48
C GLN A 95 -11.10 4.23 -4.49
N GLN A 96 -10.32 3.84 -5.51
CA GLN A 96 -10.78 2.95 -6.58
C GLN A 96 -10.58 1.45 -6.24
N THR A 97 -9.78 1.12 -5.23
CA THR A 97 -9.60 -0.25 -4.69
C THR A 97 -10.80 -0.76 -3.89
N ARG A 98 -12.02 -0.34 -4.26
CA ARG A 98 -13.32 -0.57 -3.62
C ARG A 98 -13.62 0.43 -2.50
N SER A 99 -13.98 1.66 -2.87
CA SER A 99 -14.98 2.38 -2.07
C SER A 99 -16.25 1.53 -2.09
N ASP A 100 -16.50 0.80 -1.01
CA ASP A 100 -17.80 0.17 -0.82
C ASP A 100 -18.86 1.24 -0.52
N GLU A 101 -20.13 0.86 -0.51
CA GLU A 101 -21.26 1.75 -0.19
C GLU A 101 -21.10 2.44 1.18
N ASN A 102 -20.17 1.97 2.02
CA ASN A 102 -19.90 2.47 3.36
C ASN A 102 -18.64 3.35 3.43
N ASN A 103 -18.13 3.83 2.30
CA ASN A 103 -16.94 4.69 2.22
C ASN A 103 -15.66 4.07 2.78
N ASN A 104 -15.58 2.74 2.90
CA ASN A 104 -14.33 2.08 3.29
C ASN A 104 -13.35 2.07 2.14
N LEU A 105 -12.07 1.92 2.48
CA LEU A 105 -10.98 1.99 1.55
C LEU A 105 -10.05 0.80 1.77
N MET A 106 -9.46 0.28 0.71
CA MET A 106 -8.53 -0.85 0.80
C MET A 106 -7.27 -0.55 0.00
N LEU A 107 -6.09 -0.88 0.50
CA LEU A 107 -4.86 -0.84 -0.26
C LEU A 107 -4.32 -2.27 -0.25
N ASP A 108 -4.51 -2.97 -1.36
CA ASP A 108 -4.12 -4.36 -1.50
C ASP A 108 -2.72 -4.47 -2.10
N LEU A 109 -1.75 -4.72 -1.24
CA LEU A 109 -0.33 -4.94 -1.54
C LEU A 109 0.07 -6.39 -1.23
N ILE A 110 -0.89 -7.33 -1.29
CA ILE A 110 -0.55 -8.76 -1.23
C ILE A 110 0.39 -9.10 -2.39
N GLY A 111 1.43 -9.89 -2.12
CA GLY A 111 2.55 -10.14 -3.03
C GLY A 111 3.80 -9.29 -2.74
N PHE A 112 3.69 -8.28 -1.87
CA PHE A 112 4.82 -7.42 -1.48
C PHE A 112 5.33 -7.74 -0.07
N ASN A 113 6.65 -7.82 0.07
CA ASN A 113 7.34 -7.87 1.36
C ASN A 113 7.98 -6.51 1.65
N LEU A 114 7.34 -5.72 2.51
CA LEU A 114 7.65 -4.32 2.77
C LEU A 114 8.35 -4.13 4.11
N ASP A 115 9.42 -3.33 4.13
CA ASP A 115 9.88 -2.76 5.40
C ASP A 115 9.08 -1.50 5.74
N TYR A 116 8.88 -0.61 4.76
CA TYR A 116 8.20 0.66 4.94
C TYR A 116 7.13 0.89 3.87
N LEU A 117 5.93 1.26 4.29
CA LEU A 117 4.96 1.95 3.44
C LEU A 117 4.91 3.42 3.83
N ILE A 118 5.09 4.31 2.85
CA ILE A 118 4.94 5.74 3.04
C ILE A 118 3.69 6.19 2.29
N THR A 119 2.73 6.77 3.00
CA THR A 119 1.50 7.28 2.38
C THR A 119 1.02 8.57 3.03
N ASP A 120 0.46 9.46 2.21
CA ASP A 120 -0.26 10.63 2.67
C ASP A 120 -1.73 10.27 2.84
N ILE A 121 -2.22 10.39 4.07
CA ILE A 121 -3.59 10.02 4.44
C ILE A 121 -4.52 11.22 4.56
N GLN A 122 -3.99 12.44 4.62
CA GLN A 122 -4.85 13.61 4.81
C GLN A 122 -5.89 13.61 3.72
N ASN A 123 -5.41 13.54 2.50
CA ASN A 123 -6.20 13.60 1.31
C ASN A 123 -7.16 12.40 1.20
N VAL A 124 -6.76 11.24 1.75
CA VAL A 124 -7.52 9.98 1.67
C VAL A 124 -8.83 10.13 2.42
N PHE A 125 -8.77 10.89 3.50
CA PHE A 125 -9.89 11.10 4.39
C PHE A 125 -10.54 12.48 4.21
N GLU A 126 -9.80 13.55 3.90
CA GLU A 126 -10.24 14.97 3.90
C GLU A 126 -11.45 15.23 3.02
N GLY A 127 -11.50 14.64 1.81
CA GLY A 127 -12.67 14.70 0.93
C GLY A 127 -13.90 13.94 1.43
N ARG A 128 -13.74 13.12 2.49
CA ARG A 128 -14.80 12.27 3.07
C ARG A 128 -15.20 12.70 4.48
N ILE A 129 -14.48 13.65 5.11
CA ILE A 129 -14.68 13.98 6.54
C ILE A 129 -16.02 14.68 6.79
N THR A 130 -16.62 15.31 5.79
CA THR A 130 -17.95 15.90 5.89
C THR A 130 -18.99 14.80 6.17
N GLY A 131 -19.27 14.56 7.46
CA GLY A 131 -20.20 13.54 7.95
C GLY A 131 -19.56 12.33 8.66
N LEU A 132 -18.23 12.18 8.60
CA LEU A 132 -17.53 11.12 9.32
C LEU A 132 -17.15 11.57 10.73
N SER A 133 -17.57 10.78 11.72
CA SER A 133 -17.20 10.99 13.13
C SER A 133 -15.90 10.28 13.50
N LYS A 134 -15.52 9.23 12.75
CA LYS A 134 -14.41 8.33 13.09
C LYS A 134 -13.65 7.89 11.84
N THR A 135 -12.36 7.69 12.03
CA THR A 135 -11.47 7.11 11.01
C THR A 135 -10.74 5.93 11.65
N SER A 136 -10.73 4.79 10.96
CA SER A 136 -10.03 3.59 11.41
C SER A 136 -9.01 3.16 10.36
N LEU A 137 -7.90 2.60 10.83
CA LEU A 137 -6.85 2.02 10.01
C LEU A 137 -6.68 0.55 10.42
N GLU A 138 -6.77 -0.35 9.47
CA GLU A 138 -6.52 -1.78 9.64
C GLU A 138 -5.29 -2.13 8.79
N VAL A 139 -4.26 -2.73 9.39
CA VAL A 139 -3.10 -3.22 8.64
C VAL A 139 -2.99 -4.73 8.82
N THR A 140 -3.15 -5.49 7.73
CA THR A 140 -3.14 -6.95 7.73
C THR A 140 -1.90 -7.48 7.01
N THR A 141 -1.12 -8.32 7.70
CA THR A 141 0.00 -9.08 7.14
C THR A 141 -0.42 -10.53 6.89
N THR A 142 -0.21 -11.05 5.67
CA THR A 142 -0.70 -12.38 5.25
C THR A 142 0.36 -13.48 5.21
N ASN A 143 1.64 -13.17 5.30
CA ASN A 143 2.73 -14.17 5.19
C ASN A 143 3.08 -14.86 6.53
N ASN A 144 2.43 -14.49 7.62
CA ASN A 144 2.57 -15.18 8.90
C ASN A 144 1.73 -16.47 8.91
N VAL A 145 2.17 -17.48 9.67
CA VAL A 145 1.42 -18.75 9.87
C VAL A 145 -0.04 -18.48 10.24
N MET A 146 -0.30 -17.40 10.98
CA MET A 146 -1.61 -16.79 11.09
C MET A 146 -1.58 -15.33 10.64
N PRO A 147 -2.50 -14.90 9.76
CA PRO A 147 -2.63 -13.50 9.39
C PRO A 147 -2.79 -12.62 10.63
N LYS A 148 -1.96 -11.58 10.73
CA LYS A 148 -2.01 -10.61 11.83
C LYS A 148 -2.68 -9.34 11.32
N THR A 149 -3.60 -8.78 12.11
CA THR A 149 -4.20 -7.48 11.83
C THR A 149 -3.98 -6.54 12.99
N VAL A 150 -3.39 -5.38 12.73
CA VAL A 150 -3.25 -4.28 13.68
C VAL A 150 -4.35 -3.27 13.43
N TYR A 151 -5.09 -2.91 14.48
CA TYR A 151 -6.18 -1.97 14.42
C TYR A 151 -5.76 -0.65 15.05
N LEU A 152 -5.94 0.44 14.32
CA LEU A 152 -5.76 1.78 14.83
C LEU A 152 -7.00 2.62 14.58
N GLN A 153 -7.25 3.58 15.47
CA GLN A 153 -8.40 4.46 15.35
C GLN A 153 -8.05 5.88 15.74
N ARG A 154 -8.65 6.81 15.00
CA ARG A 154 -8.71 8.23 15.30
C ARG A 154 -10.09 8.61 15.87
N LYS A 155 -10.11 9.45 16.90
CA LYS A 155 -11.34 9.94 17.55
C LYS A 155 -11.55 11.47 17.45
N SER A 156 -10.61 12.23 16.88
CA SER A 156 -10.60 13.71 16.92
C SER A 156 -10.00 14.35 15.66
N LYS A 157 -9.90 15.69 15.65
CA LYS A 157 -9.29 16.52 14.61
C LYS A 157 -7.83 16.12 14.30
N TRP A 158 -7.37 16.45 13.10
CA TRP A 158 -5.98 16.22 12.68
C TRP A 158 -5.02 17.07 13.51
N THR A 159 -4.42 16.45 14.52
CA THR A 159 -3.39 17.06 15.37
C THR A 159 -2.19 16.12 15.44
N PRO A 160 -0.96 16.65 15.61
CA PRO A 160 0.26 15.85 15.69
C PRO A 160 0.17 14.73 16.74
N ASP A 161 -0.44 15.04 17.88
CA ASP A 161 -0.49 14.14 19.03
C ASP A 161 -1.55 13.04 18.93
N ASN A 162 -2.47 13.13 17.96
CA ASN A 162 -3.66 12.24 17.88
C ASN A 162 -4.00 11.77 16.47
N LEU A 163 -3.00 11.39 15.65
CA LEU A 163 -3.27 10.88 14.30
C LEU A 163 -4.00 9.51 14.35
N PHE A 164 -3.40 8.53 15.02
CA PHE A 164 -3.96 7.19 15.21
C PHE A 164 -3.50 6.58 16.52
N ASN A 165 -4.43 6.00 17.27
CA ASN A 165 -4.14 5.26 18.48
C ASN A 165 -4.32 3.76 18.23
N LEU A 166 -3.37 2.96 18.71
CA LEU A 166 -3.48 1.51 18.69
C LEU A 166 -4.73 1.06 19.47
N ARG A 167 -5.44 0.08 18.92
CA ARG A 167 -6.63 -0.54 19.52
C ARG A 167 -6.43 -2.05 19.60
N ASP A 168 -6.20 -2.53 20.79
CA ASP A 168 -5.97 -3.93 21.15
C ASP A 168 -7.16 -4.59 21.85
N SER A 169 -8.07 -3.80 22.43
CA SER A 169 -9.24 -4.32 23.13
C SER A 169 -10.11 -5.24 22.25
N ASN A 170 -10.71 -6.26 22.85
CA ASN A 170 -11.63 -7.22 22.18
C ASN A 170 -12.80 -6.53 21.45
N GLN A 171 -13.20 -5.35 21.93
CA GLN A 171 -14.21 -4.50 21.30
C GLN A 171 -13.78 -3.96 19.94
N TYR A 172 -12.49 -4.05 19.59
CA TYR A 172 -11.96 -3.64 18.29
C TYR A 172 -11.51 -4.82 17.44
N VAL A 173 -10.95 -5.85 18.05
CA VAL A 173 -10.32 -6.97 17.33
C VAL A 173 -11.33 -8.03 16.89
N ASN A 174 -12.46 -8.17 17.59
CA ASN A 174 -13.42 -9.23 17.25
C ASN A 174 -14.13 -8.97 15.90
N LYS A 175 -14.51 -10.06 15.22
CA LYS A 175 -15.10 -10.03 13.87
C LYS A 175 -16.40 -9.22 13.81
N ASN A 176 -17.23 -9.28 14.87
CA ASN A 176 -18.51 -8.57 14.93
C ASN A 176 -18.32 -7.06 15.05
N ALA A 177 -17.38 -6.60 15.86
CA ALA A 177 -17.05 -5.18 15.99
C ALA A 177 -16.43 -4.64 14.71
N ARG A 178 -15.53 -5.41 14.09
CA ARG A 178 -14.99 -5.08 12.77
C ARG A 178 -16.12 -4.91 11.74
N ASN A 179 -17.04 -5.86 11.65
CA ASN A 179 -18.18 -5.78 10.74
C ASN A 179 -19.08 -4.56 11.01
N ARG A 180 -19.30 -4.21 12.29
CA ARG A 180 -20.05 -3.00 12.64
C ARG A 180 -19.35 -1.72 12.19
N ARG A 181 -18.01 -1.65 12.28
CA ARG A 181 -17.25 -0.50 11.76
C ARG A 181 -17.34 -0.41 10.24
N LEU A 182 -17.15 -1.53 9.54
CA LEU A 182 -17.23 -1.57 8.08
C LEU A 182 -18.62 -1.19 7.55
N LYS A 183 -19.69 -1.43 8.31
CA LYS A 183 -21.07 -1.04 7.94
C LYS A 183 -21.47 0.35 8.46
N SER A 184 -20.59 1.07 9.13
CA SER A 184 -20.94 2.34 9.76
C SER A 184 -20.81 3.48 8.77
N VAL A 185 -21.92 4.17 8.49
CA VAL A 185 -21.94 5.39 7.67
C VAL A 185 -21.13 6.56 8.28
N HIS A 186 -20.80 6.47 9.56
CA HIS A 186 -20.03 7.49 10.29
C HIS A 186 -18.57 7.13 10.51
N THR A 187 -18.13 5.97 9.99
CA THR A 187 -16.75 5.49 10.14
C THR A 187 -16.18 5.14 8.77
N CYS A 188 -15.08 5.77 8.38
CA CYS A 188 -14.29 5.30 7.25
C CYS A 188 -13.17 4.39 7.76
N VAL A 189 -13.07 3.18 7.19
CA VAL A 189 -12.00 2.23 7.49
C VAL A 189 -11.04 2.16 6.30
N LEU A 190 -9.78 2.54 6.49
CA LEU A 190 -8.69 2.26 5.55
C LEU A 190 -8.05 0.91 5.92
N THR A 191 -8.09 -0.05 5.00
CA THR A 191 -7.49 -1.38 5.19
C THR A 191 -6.25 -1.51 4.31
N ILE A 192 -5.07 -1.71 4.87
CA ILE A 192 -3.84 -1.99 4.14
C ILE A 192 -3.56 -3.49 4.28
N LYS A 193 -3.38 -4.20 3.18
CA LYS A 193 -2.98 -5.61 3.17
C LYS A 193 -1.64 -5.76 2.50
N ALA A 194 -0.75 -6.56 3.07
CA ALA A 194 0.52 -6.93 2.45
C ALA A 194 0.95 -8.33 2.90
N ASP A 195 1.88 -8.97 2.20
CA ASP A 195 2.44 -10.24 2.67
C ASP A 195 3.26 -10.00 3.95
N SER A 196 4.14 -9.01 3.95
CA SER A 196 4.74 -8.46 5.17
C SER A 196 4.85 -6.94 5.10
N ILE A 197 4.69 -6.29 6.25
CA ILE A 197 4.92 -4.86 6.42
C ILE A 197 5.41 -4.57 7.84
N HIS A 198 6.58 -3.95 7.99
CA HIS A 198 7.16 -3.66 9.32
C HIS A 198 6.79 -2.28 9.84
N TYR A 199 6.75 -1.28 8.97
CA TYR A 199 6.51 0.11 9.34
C TYR A 199 5.55 0.77 8.36
N VAL A 200 4.64 1.57 8.89
CA VAL A 200 3.79 2.46 8.09
C VAL A 200 4.04 3.88 8.54
N ARG A 201 4.49 4.73 7.61
CA ARG A 201 4.63 6.16 7.84
C ARG A 201 3.50 6.90 7.16
N LEU A 202 2.67 7.55 7.98
CA LEU A 202 1.52 8.32 7.55
C LEU A 202 1.87 9.80 7.61
N TYR A 203 1.56 10.52 6.54
CA TYR A 203 1.68 11.98 6.47
C TYR A 203 0.30 12.64 6.49
N CYS A 204 0.21 13.78 7.16
CA CYS A 204 -0.96 14.62 7.19
C CYS A 204 -0.57 16.06 7.53
N HIS A 205 -1.31 17.04 7.05
CA HIS A 205 -1.19 18.44 7.47
C HIS A 205 -2.22 18.73 8.56
N SER A 206 -1.83 19.57 9.50
CA SER A 206 -2.72 20.04 10.56
C SER A 206 -3.85 20.87 9.96
N GLN A 207 -5.07 20.63 10.45
CA GLN A 207 -6.23 21.43 10.03
C GLN A 207 -6.09 22.90 10.40
N ASP A 208 -5.41 23.19 11.52
CA ASP A 208 -5.39 24.54 12.08
C ASP A 208 -4.28 25.41 11.47
N ASN A 209 -3.11 24.85 11.16
CA ASN A 209 -1.95 25.62 10.71
C ASN A 209 -1.28 25.07 9.43
N ARG A 210 -1.86 24.05 8.79
CA ARG A 210 -1.33 23.37 7.60
C ARG A 210 0.11 22.85 7.74
N HIS A 211 0.64 22.75 8.96
CA HIS A 211 1.96 22.20 9.18
C HIS A 211 1.94 20.70 8.88
N LEU A 212 2.88 20.22 8.06
CA LEU A 212 3.04 18.80 7.77
C LEU A 212 3.57 18.09 9.02
N PHE A 213 2.93 17.00 9.40
CA PHE A 213 3.44 16.10 10.43
C PHE A 213 3.29 14.64 9.99
N SER A 214 4.00 13.75 10.68
CA SER A 214 4.01 12.33 10.33
C SER A 214 3.96 11.42 11.55
N LEU A 215 3.22 10.32 11.44
CA LEU A 215 3.23 9.23 12.41
C LEU A 215 3.92 8.01 11.81
N ILE A 216 4.83 7.38 12.56
CA ILE A 216 5.39 6.07 12.21
C ILE A 216 4.73 5.02 13.11
N ILE A 217 4.09 4.04 12.49
CA ILE A 217 3.49 2.88 13.16
C ILE A 217 4.46 1.71 13.01
N ASN A 218 4.89 1.14 14.14
CA ASN A 218 5.69 -0.08 14.18
C ASN A 218 4.77 -1.31 14.28
N LEU A 219 4.88 -2.22 13.32
CA LEU A 219 4.05 -3.42 13.20
C LEU A 219 4.80 -4.71 13.57
N ARG A 220 6.09 -4.63 13.93
CA ARG A 220 6.95 -5.78 14.29
C ARG A 220 6.64 -6.45 15.64
N ALA A 221 5.65 -5.93 16.38
CA ALA A 221 5.20 -6.53 17.64
C ALA A 221 4.47 -7.87 17.43
#